data_AF-A0A7W0Z9I7-F1
#
_entry.id   AF-A0A7W0Z9I7-F1
#
_cell.length_a   1.000
_cell.length_b   1.000
_cell.length_c   1.000
_cell.angle_alpha   90.00
_cell.angle_beta   90.00
_cell.angle_gamma   90.00
#
_symmetry.space_group_name_H-M   'P 1'
#
loop_
_entity.id
_entity.type
_entity.pdbx_description
1 polymer ?
#
loop_
_entity_poly.entity_id
_entity_poly.type
_entity_poly.pdbx_seq_one_letter_code
_entity_poly.pdbx_strand_id
1 'polypeptide(L)'
;MADRVGGLPVSVAYRPAAGLAAGGDFYDAFELDDDRVAFMVGDVSGHGRDALSRTTLVHYTLRAYLDAGLEPRQVLGMTDQAIGEELGGAFATVVVATYEPSSGALTYASAGHPPPILSGPVDYEPVTELSSPPIGIGLLPTGRRQTTIRLPAACEVCLYTDGLIEAQVDGELLGRDRLAEMMAGLEAETAAQALIGAVHVEADDASDDMAACVFSTGRRAAGDGERLEELEVEVTMLDHRSTERFLETCGVPADEIPAAISHARDVAADAETAVLRIAIADGSAAAEAQPASVPALVAG
;
A
#
# COMPACT_ATOMS: atom_id res chain seq x y z
N MET A 1 -18.96 15.22 4.99
CA MET A 1 -19.96 14.13 5.05
C MET A 1 -19.19 12.94 4.52
N ALA A 2 -19.03 11.85 5.28
CA ALA A 2 -18.35 10.71 4.69
C ALA A 2 -19.17 10.16 3.54
N ASP A 3 -18.45 9.88 2.48
CA ASP A 3 -18.99 9.18 1.35
C ASP A 3 -19.05 7.69 1.70
N ARG A 4 -19.97 6.98 1.07
CA ARG A 4 -20.03 5.53 1.16
C ARG A 4 -19.62 4.95 -0.18
N VAL A 5 -18.67 4.03 -0.15
CA VAL A 5 -18.19 3.30 -1.33
C VAL A 5 -18.50 1.83 -1.09
N GLY A 6 -19.32 1.18 -1.94
CA GLY A 6 -19.77 -0.20 -1.67
C GLY A 6 -20.43 -0.39 -0.29
N GLY A 7 -21.04 0.66 0.26
CA GLY A 7 -21.63 0.64 1.61
C GLY A 7 -20.64 0.71 2.78
N LEU A 8 -19.34 0.82 2.51
CA LEU A 8 -18.27 1.08 3.47
C LEU A 8 -18.19 2.59 3.77
N PRO A 9 -18.15 3.03 5.05
CA PRO A 9 -17.88 4.42 5.39
C PRO A 9 -16.45 4.79 5.01
N VAL A 10 -16.30 5.81 4.16
CA VAL A 10 -15.01 6.31 3.69
C VAL A 10 -14.94 7.82 3.93
N SER A 11 -13.85 8.29 4.51
CA SER A 11 -13.51 9.70 4.67
C SER A 11 -12.27 10.00 3.84
N VAL A 12 -12.36 10.99 2.98
CA VAL A 12 -11.22 11.49 2.20
C VAL A 12 -11.02 12.96 2.49
N ALA A 13 -9.78 13.38 2.58
CA ALA A 13 -9.43 14.78 2.71
C ALA A 13 -8.10 15.04 2.02
N TYR A 14 -7.99 16.24 1.46
CA TYR A 14 -6.77 16.74 0.85
C TYR A 14 -6.56 18.19 1.30
N ARG A 15 -5.31 18.52 1.59
CA ARG A 15 -4.86 19.84 1.95
C ARG A 15 -3.61 20.19 1.17
N PRO A 16 -3.67 21.18 0.27
CA PRO A 16 -2.50 21.59 -0.47
C PRO A 16 -1.50 22.34 0.44
N ALA A 17 -0.23 22.21 0.13
CA ALA A 17 0.85 23.05 0.63
C ALA A 17 0.62 24.53 0.28
N ALA A 18 1.19 25.42 1.07
CA ALA A 18 1.14 26.85 0.77
C ALA A 18 2.09 27.19 -0.40
N GLY A 19 1.57 27.79 -1.48
CA GLY A 19 2.40 28.37 -2.57
C GLY A 19 2.20 27.71 -3.94
N LEU A 20 3.28 27.62 -4.73
CA LEU A 20 3.28 27.06 -6.10
C LEU A 20 3.34 25.52 -6.14
N ALA A 21 3.42 24.86 -4.98
CA ALA A 21 3.59 23.41 -4.82
C ALA A 21 2.27 22.62 -4.96
N ALA A 22 1.33 23.09 -5.80
CA ALA A 22 0.05 22.40 -5.95
C ALA A 22 0.12 21.30 -7.03
N GLY A 23 -0.18 20.05 -6.64
CA GLY A 23 -0.76 19.06 -7.56
C GLY A 23 0.08 17.83 -7.92
N GLY A 24 0.85 17.28 -6.98
CA GLY A 24 1.46 15.94 -7.10
C GLY A 24 0.55 14.85 -6.52
N ASP A 25 0.04 15.10 -5.31
CA ASP A 25 -0.86 14.23 -4.55
C ASP A 25 -2.18 13.91 -5.26
N PHE A 26 -2.58 12.64 -5.19
CA PHE A 26 -3.89 12.17 -5.60
C PHE A 26 -4.40 11.05 -4.69
N TYR A 27 -5.71 10.85 -4.70
CA TYR A 27 -6.36 9.73 -4.04
C TYR A 27 -7.58 9.28 -4.84
N ASP A 28 -7.99 8.03 -4.65
CA ASP A 28 -9.26 7.50 -5.16
C ASP A 28 -9.80 6.44 -4.20
N ALA A 29 -11.12 6.34 -4.13
CA ALA A 29 -11.84 5.29 -3.41
C ALA A 29 -13.10 4.93 -4.22
N PHE A 30 -13.16 3.69 -4.71
CA PHE A 30 -14.22 3.26 -5.61
C PHE A 30 -14.56 1.79 -5.42
N GLU A 31 -15.79 1.45 -5.78
CA GLU A 31 -16.30 0.08 -5.73
C GLU A 31 -15.78 -0.69 -6.94
N LEU A 32 -15.30 -1.90 -6.69
CA LEU A 32 -14.95 -2.89 -7.70
C LEU A 32 -16.13 -3.86 -7.89
N ASP A 33 -16.05 -4.68 -8.93
CA ASP A 33 -16.90 -5.87 -9.02
C ASP A 33 -16.66 -6.79 -7.79
N ASP A 34 -17.68 -7.58 -7.45
CA ASP A 34 -17.71 -8.52 -6.32
C ASP A 34 -17.74 -7.87 -4.91
N ASP A 35 -18.39 -6.72 -4.77
CA ASP A 35 -18.59 -6.00 -3.49
C ASP A 35 -17.27 -5.58 -2.78
N ARG A 36 -16.15 -5.57 -3.51
CA ARG A 36 -14.85 -5.09 -3.01
C ARG A 36 -14.74 -3.57 -3.17
N VAL A 37 -13.92 -2.94 -2.33
CA VAL A 37 -13.61 -1.51 -2.41
C VAL A 37 -12.13 -1.35 -2.68
N ALA A 38 -11.78 -0.59 -3.72
CA ALA A 38 -10.42 -0.22 -4.04
C ALA A 38 -10.09 1.18 -3.49
N PHE A 39 -8.83 1.34 -3.10
CA PHE A 39 -8.25 2.59 -2.63
C PHE A 39 -6.91 2.80 -3.32
N MET A 40 -6.59 4.05 -3.62
CA MET A 40 -5.24 4.45 -3.97
C MET A 40 -4.91 5.81 -3.38
N VAL A 41 -3.67 5.99 -2.98
CA VAL A 41 -3.07 7.27 -2.61
C VAL A 41 -1.68 7.32 -3.23
N GLY A 42 -1.29 8.46 -3.77
CA GLY A 42 0.03 8.60 -4.33
C GLY A 42 0.43 10.05 -4.52
N ASP A 43 1.71 10.24 -4.76
CA ASP A 43 2.33 11.53 -5.06
C ASP A 43 3.22 11.38 -6.31
N VAL A 44 3.14 12.37 -7.20
CA VAL A 44 3.95 12.45 -8.41
C VAL A 44 4.93 13.60 -8.27
N SER A 45 6.22 13.25 -8.32
CA SER A 45 7.30 14.22 -8.25
C SER A 45 7.22 15.29 -9.36
N GLY A 46 7.55 16.52 -8.97
CA GLY A 46 7.55 17.69 -9.85
C GLY A 46 6.41 18.64 -9.53
N HIS A 47 6.32 19.73 -10.29
CA HIS A 47 5.33 20.79 -10.04
C HIS A 47 4.82 21.39 -11.35
N GLY A 48 3.60 21.93 -11.31
CA GLY A 48 2.99 22.64 -12.43
C GLY A 48 2.20 21.75 -13.39
N ARG A 49 1.95 22.25 -14.61
CA ARG A 49 0.98 21.63 -15.56
C ARG A 49 1.37 20.22 -16.02
N ASP A 50 2.67 19.96 -16.14
CA ASP A 50 3.17 18.65 -16.56
C ASP A 50 3.00 17.61 -15.44
N ALA A 51 3.09 18.02 -14.17
CA ALA A 51 2.82 17.16 -13.02
C ALA A 51 1.36 16.68 -13.04
N LEU A 52 0.39 17.59 -13.22
CA LEU A 52 -1.03 17.23 -13.31
C LEU A 52 -1.35 16.21 -14.41
N SER A 53 -0.68 16.32 -15.56
CA SER A 53 -0.88 15.39 -16.68
C SER A 53 -0.34 14.00 -16.34
N ARG A 54 0.81 13.92 -15.65
CA ARG A 54 1.41 12.68 -15.16
C ARG A 54 0.60 12.06 -14.03
N THR A 55 0.16 12.85 -13.06
CA THR A 55 -0.76 12.44 -11.99
C THR A 55 -2.03 11.81 -12.58
N THR A 56 -2.63 12.47 -13.57
CA THR A 56 -3.81 11.95 -14.29
C THR A 56 -3.50 10.61 -14.99
N LEU A 57 -2.36 10.51 -15.67
CA LEU A 57 -1.95 9.29 -16.36
C LEU A 57 -1.74 8.13 -15.38
N VAL A 58 -1.02 8.36 -14.28
CA VAL A 58 -0.79 7.36 -13.22
C VAL A 58 -2.10 6.93 -12.58
N HIS A 59 -2.91 7.88 -12.11
CA HIS A 59 -4.22 7.62 -11.49
C HIS A 59 -5.09 6.73 -12.37
N TYR A 60 -5.40 7.15 -13.60
CA TYR A 60 -6.32 6.39 -14.45
C TYR A 60 -5.75 5.05 -14.93
N THR A 61 -4.43 4.89 -15.02
CA THR A 61 -3.80 3.60 -15.33
C THR A 61 -3.94 2.63 -14.17
N LEU A 62 -3.64 3.07 -12.94
CA LEU A 62 -3.85 2.27 -11.72
C LEU A 62 -5.31 1.85 -11.58
N ARG A 63 -6.23 2.81 -11.79
CA ARG A 63 -7.67 2.55 -11.72
C ARG A 63 -8.11 1.51 -12.73
N ALA A 64 -7.66 1.62 -13.98
CA ALA A 64 -8.01 0.66 -15.02
C ALA A 64 -7.54 -0.77 -14.69
N TYR A 65 -6.35 -0.93 -14.09
CA TYR A 65 -5.84 -2.24 -13.68
C TYR A 65 -6.56 -2.80 -12.44
N LEU A 66 -6.94 -1.95 -11.49
CA LEU A 66 -7.79 -2.35 -10.36
C LEU A 66 -9.18 -2.79 -10.83
N ASP A 67 -9.81 -2.01 -11.71
CA ASP A 67 -11.10 -2.34 -12.34
C ASP A 67 -11.02 -3.65 -13.16
N ALA A 68 -9.85 -3.96 -13.74
CA ALA A 68 -9.60 -5.22 -14.44
C ALA A 68 -9.37 -6.43 -13.48
N GLY A 69 -9.43 -6.22 -12.17
CA GLY A 69 -9.38 -7.28 -11.15
C GLY A 69 -7.97 -7.75 -10.79
N LEU A 70 -6.93 -7.00 -11.15
CA LEU A 70 -5.54 -7.35 -10.82
C LEU A 70 -5.26 -7.16 -9.33
N GLU A 71 -4.32 -7.96 -8.82
CA GLU A 71 -3.84 -7.81 -7.44
C GLU A 71 -3.04 -6.51 -7.27
N PRO A 72 -3.05 -5.88 -6.08
CA PRO A 72 -2.29 -4.65 -5.79
C PRO A 72 -0.84 -4.64 -6.29
N ARG A 73 -0.07 -5.74 -6.11
CA ARG A 73 1.31 -5.80 -6.61
C ARG A 73 1.37 -5.75 -8.14
N GLN A 74 0.46 -6.44 -8.82
CA GLN A 74 0.39 -6.52 -10.28
C GLN A 74 -0.05 -5.18 -10.87
N VAL A 75 -0.99 -4.49 -10.21
CA VAL A 75 -1.41 -3.13 -10.58
C VAL A 75 -0.20 -2.19 -10.64
N LEU A 76 0.65 -2.19 -9.62
CA LEU A 76 1.84 -1.35 -9.58
C LEU A 76 2.86 -1.75 -10.66
N GLY A 77 3.18 -3.04 -10.75
CA GLY A 77 4.15 -3.54 -11.73
C GLY A 77 3.73 -3.28 -13.18
N MET A 78 2.46 -3.52 -13.52
CA MET A 78 1.92 -3.28 -14.85
C MET A 78 1.79 -1.79 -15.17
N THR A 79 1.48 -0.95 -14.17
CA THR A 79 1.48 0.51 -14.37
C THR A 79 2.88 1.00 -14.71
N ASP A 80 3.91 0.56 -13.98
CA ASP A 80 5.30 0.93 -14.27
C ASP A 80 5.75 0.47 -15.67
N GLN A 81 5.39 -0.75 -16.07
CA GLN A 81 5.67 -1.24 -17.42
C GLN A 81 4.93 -0.47 -18.51
N ALA A 82 3.70 -0.01 -18.24
CA ALA A 82 2.85 0.63 -19.24
C ALA A 82 3.14 2.11 -19.44
N ILE A 83 3.51 2.83 -18.36
CA ILE A 83 3.63 4.29 -18.38
C ILE A 83 4.90 4.85 -17.71
N GLY A 84 5.80 3.99 -17.22
CA GLY A 84 6.97 4.41 -16.44
C GLY A 84 7.93 5.30 -17.23
N GLU A 85 8.17 4.99 -18.51
CA GLU A 85 9.02 5.81 -19.38
C GLU A 85 8.35 7.15 -19.74
N GLU A 86 7.03 7.17 -19.87
CA GLU A 86 6.20 8.34 -20.17
C GLU A 86 6.24 9.40 -19.06
N LEU A 87 6.65 9.02 -17.84
CA LEU A 87 6.87 9.98 -16.75
C LEU A 87 8.09 10.89 -17.02
N GLY A 88 8.95 10.58 -18.00
CA GLY A 88 9.96 11.49 -18.51
C GLY A 88 10.93 12.00 -17.44
N GLY A 89 11.37 11.09 -16.57
CA GLY A 89 12.29 11.36 -15.46
C GLY A 89 11.62 11.82 -14.15
N ALA A 90 10.30 12.02 -14.13
CA ALA A 90 9.55 12.02 -12.87
C ALA A 90 9.26 10.58 -12.43
N PHE A 91 9.00 10.45 -11.14
CA PHE A 91 8.51 9.22 -10.53
C PHE A 91 7.23 9.48 -9.74
N ALA A 92 6.50 8.39 -9.44
CA ALA A 92 5.33 8.42 -8.58
C ALA A 92 5.48 7.44 -7.42
N THR A 93 5.28 7.92 -6.19
CA THR A 93 5.08 7.04 -5.03
C THR A 93 3.60 6.71 -4.95
N VAL A 94 3.24 5.44 -4.80
CA VAL A 94 1.83 5.01 -4.79
C VAL A 94 1.63 3.87 -3.79
N VAL A 95 0.55 3.93 -3.03
CA VAL A 95 -0.06 2.78 -2.36
C VAL A 95 -1.41 2.47 -3.01
N VAL A 96 -1.64 1.20 -3.33
CA VAL A 96 -2.94 0.70 -3.79
C VAL A 96 -3.42 -0.38 -2.85
N ALA A 97 -4.73 -0.41 -2.58
CA ALA A 97 -5.33 -1.40 -1.71
C ALA A 97 -6.70 -1.84 -2.22
N THR A 98 -7.08 -3.07 -1.89
CA THR A 98 -8.42 -3.62 -2.06
C THR A 98 -8.91 -4.17 -0.74
N TYR A 99 -10.14 -3.86 -0.37
CA TYR A 99 -10.80 -4.39 0.83
C TYR A 99 -12.03 -5.20 0.45
N GLU A 100 -12.11 -6.43 0.95
CA GLU A 100 -13.28 -7.30 0.83
C GLU A 100 -14.06 -7.32 2.16
N PRO A 101 -15.24 -6.67 2.25
CA PRO A 101 -15.97 -6.58 3.51
C PRO A 101 -16.47 -7.92 4.07
N SER A 102 -16.66 -8.93 3.20
CA SER A 102 -17.20 -10.24 3.57
C SER A 102 -16.19 -11.07 4.38
N SER A 103 -14.92 -11.07 3.97
CA SER A 103 -13.81 -11.76 4.64
C SER A 103 -13.03 -10.86 5.60
N GLY A 104 -13.15 -9.54 5.44
CA GLY A 104 -12.30 -8.56 6.12
C GLY A 104 -10.90 -8.46 5.54
N ALA A 105 -10.61 -9.08 4.39
CA ALA A 105 -9.30 -9.04 3.77
C ALA A 105 -8.99 -7.65 3.21
N LEU A 106 -7.98 -7.00 3.77
CA LEU A 106 -7.30 -5.84 3.17
C LEU A 106 -6.02 -6.33 2.51
N THR A 107 -5.95 -6.26 1.18
CA THR A 107 -4.70 -6.49 0.44
C THR A 107 -4.17 -5.16 -0.05
N TYR A 108 -2.91 -4.85 0.17
CA TYR A 108 -2.29 -3.62 -0.32
C TYR A 108 -0.86 -3.86 -0.83
N ALA A 109 -0.40 -2.97 -1.71
CA ALA A 109 0.97 -2.91 -2.17
C ALA A 109 1.41 -1.46 -2.27
N SER A 110 2.71 -1.22 -2.07
CA SER A 110 3.31 0.13 -2.16
C SER A 110 4.49 0.13 -3.14
N ALA A 111 4.55 1.18 -3.96
CA ALA A 111 5.66 1.57 -4.82
C ALA A 111 6.27 2.85 -4.26
N GLY A 112 7.32 2.74 -3.44
CA GLY A 112 8.02 3.87 -2.82
C GLY A 112 7.19 4.68 -1.81
N HIS A 113 5.96 4.26 -1.52
CA HIS A 113 5.00 5.00 -0.69
C HIS A 113 4.93 4.42 0.73
N PRO A 114 4.63 5.25 1.75
CA PRO A 114 4.37 4.75 3.10
C PRO A 114 3.28 3.68 3.13
N PRO A 115 3.42 2.62 3.95
CA PRO A 115 2.38 1.61 4.12
C PRO A 115 1.17 2.19 4.89
N PRO A 116 -0.04 1.63 4.74
CA PRO A 116 -1.21 2.10 5.48
C PRO A 116 -1.01 2.04 7.00
N ILE A 117 -1.59 2.98 7.75
CA ILE A 117 -1.69 2.92 9.21
C ILE A 117 -2.98 2.19 9.58
N LEU A 118 -2.89 1.28 10.55
CA LEU A 118 -4.02 0.56 11.10
C LEU A 118 -4.18 0.92 12.57
N SER A 119 -5.41 1.13 13.03
CA SER A 119 -5.77 1.29 14.44
C SER A 119 -6.93 0.35 14.78
N GLY A 120 -7.07 0.02 16.07
CA GLY A 120 -8.09 -0.90 16.57
C GLY A 120 -7.50 -2.23 17.07
N PRO A 121 -8.30 -3.31 17.11
CA PRO A 121 -7.90 -4.59 17.70
C PRO A 121 -7.04 -5.46 16.76
N VAL A 122 -6.12 -4.83 16.03
CA VAL A 122 -5.15 -5.49 15.15
C VAL A 122 -3.76 -5.01 15.51
N ASP A 123 -2.85 -5.95 15.77
CA ASP A 123 -1.43 -5.63 15.96
C ASP A 123 -0.75 -5.71 14.60
N TYR A 124 -0.25 -4.57 14.12
CA TYR A 124 0.27 -4.47 12.78
C TYR A 124 1.47 -3.53 12.68
N GLU A 125 2.63 -4.13 12.42
CA GLU A 125 3.85 -3.42 12.01
C GLU A 125 4.18 -3.80 10.55
N PRO A 126 4.26 -2.84 9.62
CA PRO A 126 4.59 -3.11 8.23
C PRO A 126 5.99 -3.71 8.05
N VAL A 127 6.11 -4.70 7.16
CA VAL A 127 7.42 -5.20 6.73
C VAL A 127 7.93 -4.28 5.62
N THR A 128 9.08 -3.65 5.83
CA THR A 128 9.67 -2.66 4.88
C THR A 128 10.87 -3.22 4.13
N GLU A 129 11.39 -4.39 4.52
CA GLU A 129 12.35 -5.14 3.73
C GLU A 129 11.82 -5.38 2.31
N LEU A 130 12.68 -5.14 1.32
CA LEU A 130 12.37 -5.32 -0.10
C LEU A 130 11.13 -4.53 -0.57
N SER A 131 10.80 -3.40 0.07
CA SER A 131 9.81 -2.45 -0.44
C SER A 131 10.06 -2.12 -1.91
N SER A 132 8.98 -2.04 -2.69
CA SER A 132 9.09 -1.78 -4.13
C SER A 132 9.50 -0.32 -4.36
N PRO A 133 10.33 -0.03 -5.37
CA PRO A 133 10.67 1.35 -5.74
C PRO A 133 9.45 2.13 -6.29
N PRO A 134 9.53 3.47 -6.37
CA PRO A 134 8.54 4.29 -7.07
C PRO A 134 8.35 3.90 -8.54
N ILE A 135 7.16 4.16 -9.09
CA ILE A 135 6.87 4.03 -10.52
C ILE A 135 7.69 5.05 -11.31
N GLY A 136 8.26 4.65 -12.45
CA GLY A 136 9.02 5.52 -13.36
C GLY A 136 10.49 5.72 -13.00
N ILE A 137 10.99 5.10 -11.93
CA ILE A 137 12.40 5.28 -11.53
C ILE A 137 13.38 4.50 -12.41
N GLY A 138 12.94 3.43 -13.07
CA GLY A 138 13.72 2.67 -14.06
C GLY A 138 14.95 1.92 -13.53
N LEU A 139 15.11 1.77 -12.20
CA LEU A 139 16.26 1.11 -11.58
C LEU A 139 16.01 -0.37 -11.28
N LEU A 140 14.83 -0.70 -10.76
CA LEU A 140 14.41 -2.04 -10.36
C LEU A 140 12.90 -2.18 -10.63
N PRO A 141 12.38 -3.39 -10.90
CA PRO A 141 10.94 -3.60 -11.02
C PRO A 141 10.21 -3.20 -9.74
N THR A 142 9.08 -2.49 -9.88
CA THR A 142 8.14 -2.23 -8.79
C THR A 142 7.05 -3.29 -8.71
N GLY A 143 6.18 -3.21 -7.70
CA GLY A 143 5.05 -4.13 -7.56
C GLY A 143 5.45 -5.57 -7.25
N ARG A 144 6.56 -5.79 -6.53
CA ARG A 144 7.04 -7.14 -6.18
C ARG A 144 6.49 -7.66 -4.87
N ARG A 145 5.87 -6.79 -4.07
CA ARG A 145 5.34 -7.15 -2.76
C ARG A 145 3.90 -6.72 -2.61
N GLN A 146 3.15 -7.53 -1.88
CA GLN A 146 1.88 -7.14 -1.28
C GLN A 146 1.71 -7.79 0.08
N THR A 147 0.84 -7.17 0.87
CA THR A 147 0.48 -7.62 2.20
C THR A 147 -1.03 -7.79 2.24
N THR A 148 -1.51 -8.94 2.69
CA THR A 148 -2.93 -9.16 3.00
C THR A 148 -3.11 -9.29 4.50
N ILE A 149 -4.08 -8.58 5.07
CA ILE A 149 -4.41 -8.62 6.49
C ILE A 149 -5.90 -8.88 6.63
N ARG A 150 -6.28 -9.88 7.43
CA ARG A 150 -7.68 -10.11 7.80
C ARG A 150 -8.07 -9.21 8.95
N LEU A 151 -8.66 -8.06 8.63
CA LEU A 151 -9.02 -7.06 9.62
C LEU A 151 -10.24 -7.49 10.46
N PRO A 152 -10.13 -7.50 11.80
CA PRO A 152 -11.27 -7.62 12.68
C PRO A 152 -12.25 -6.45 12.53
N ALA A 153 -13.42 -6.56 13.18
CA ALA A 153 -14.35 -5.44 13.33
C ALA A 153 -13.73 -4.29 14.13
N ALA A 154 -14.16 -3.06 13.83
CA ALA A 154 -13.72 -1.84 14.51
C ALA A 154 -12.21 -1.54 14.33
N CYS A 155 -11.66 -1.91 13.18
CA CYS A 155 -10.37 -1.42 12.71
C CYS A 155 -10.56 -0.15 11.87
N GLU A 156 -9.63 0.78 11.99
CA GLU A 156 -9.53 1.97 11.14
C GLU A 156 -8.26 1.85 10.31
N VAL A 157 -8.37 2.14 9.02
CA VAL A 157 -7.27 2.06 8.07
C VAL A 157 -7.11 3.42 7.41
N CYS A 158 -5.89 3.93 7.39
CA CYS A 158 -5.53 5.18 6.73
C CYS A 158 -4.45 4.93 5.68
N LEU A 159 -4.77 5.26 4.43
CA LEU A 159 -3.81 5.47 3.35
C LEU A 159 -3.54 6.96 3.25
N TYR A 160 -2.28 7.36 3.17
CA TYR A 160 -1.89 8.76 3.35
C TYR A 160 -0.60 9.09 2.59
N THR A 161 -0.44 10.34 2.19
CA THR A 161 0.82 10.86 1.62
C THR A 161 1.81 11.23 2.72
N ASP A 162 3.10 11.20 2.39
CA ASP A 162 4.20 11.44 3.33
C ASP A 162 4.14 12.84 3.98
N GLY A 163 3.55 13.85 3.34
CA GLY A 163 3.32 15.16 3.96
C GLY A 163 2.61 15.13 5.32
N LEU A 164 1.85 14.06 5.64
CA LEU A 164 1.28 13.86 6.97
C LEU A 164 2.31 13.43 8.03
N ILE A 165 3.28 12.59 7.67
CA ILE A 165 4.32 12.11 8.60
C ILE A 165 5.58 12.99 8.57
N GLU A 166 5.80 13.74 7.50
CA GLU A 166 6.92 14.65 7.31
C GLU A 166 6.66 16.07 7.83
N ALA A 167 5.41 16.38 8.23
CA ALA A 167 5.08 17.60 8.95
C ALA A 167 5.99 17.75 10.19
N GLN A 168 6.51 18.95 10.42
CA GLN A 168 7.45 19.20 11.53
C GLN A 168 6.70 19.65 12.78
N VAL A 169 6.98 19.01 13.91
CA VAL A 169 6.48 19.34 15.25
C VAL A 169 7.67 19.44 16.19
N ASP A 170 7.85 20.59 16.85
CA ASP A 170 8.96 20.85 17.78
C ASP A 170 10.36 20.63 17.14
N GLY A 171 10.46 20.78 15.81
CA GLY A 171 11.69 20.59 15.04
C GLY A 171 12.02 19.14 14.68
N GLU A 172 11.12 18.20 14.90
CA GLU A 172 11.22 16.80 14.47
C GLU A 172 10.06 16.43 13.52
N LEU A 173 10.24 15.37 12.71
CA LEU A 173 9.14 14.86 11.88
C LEU A 173 8.07 14.26 12.79
N LEU A 174 6.79 14.51 12.50
CA LEU A 174 5.65 13.93 13.23
C LEU A 174 5.79 12.40 13.31
N GLY A 175 6.09 11.76 12.19
CA GLY A 175 6.31 10.33 12.10
C GLY A 175 5.03 9.49 12.17
N ARG A 176 5.19 8.21 11.83
CA ARG A 176 4.09 7.25 11.69
C ARG A 176 3.38 6.94 13.01
N ASP A 177 4.14 6.72 14.09
CA ASP A 177 3.58 6.32 15.39
C ASP A 177 2.66 7.40 15.94
N ARG A 178 3.11 8.66 15.85
CA ARG A 178 2.33 9.81 16.29
C ARG A 178 1.08 10.01 15.43
N LEU A 179 1.19 9.82 14.11
CA LEU A 179 0.03 9.86 13.22
C LEU A 179 -0.99 8.76 13.57
N ALA A 180 -0.54 7.57 13.94
CA ALA A 180 -1.40 6.48 14.38
C ALA A 180 -2.12 6.79 15.70
N GLU A 181 -1.43 7.43 16.66
CA GLU A 181 -2.03 7.94 17.90
C GLU A 181 -3.13 8.97 17.62
N MET A 182 -2.88 9.91 16.69
CA MET A 182 -3.87 10.94 16.30
C MET A 182 -5.09 10.36 15.58
N MET A 183 -4.90 9.27 14.85
CA MET A 183 -5.98 8.59 14.14
C MET A 183 -6.93 7.86 15.10
N ALA A 184 -6.43 7.36 16.23
CA ALA A 184 -7.17 6.48 17.12
C ALA A 184 -8.43 7.15 17.70
N GLY A 185 -9.60 6.59 17.38
CA GLY A 185 -10.88 7.01 17.96
C GLY A 185 -11.48 8.24 17.29
N LEU A 186 -11.02 8.58 16.09
CA LEU A 186 -11.71 9.56 15.24
C LEU A 186 -13.07 9.00 14.78
N GLU A 187 -14.03 9.89 14.58
CA GLU A 187 -15.31 9.49 13.99
C GLU A 187 -15.10 9.19 12.50
N ALA A 188 -15.43 7.97 12.08
CA ALA A 188 -15.23 7.45 10.74
C ALA A 188 -15.67 8.44 9.65
N GLU A 189 -16.78 9.16 9.87
CA GLU A 189 -17.33 10.08 8.88
C GLU A 189 -16.47 11.30 8.58
N THR A 190 -15.58 11.66 9.51
CA THR A 190 -14.77 12.87 9.47
C THR A 190 -13.28 12.59 9.68
N ALA A 191 -12.89 11.32 9.79
CA ALA A 191 -11.56 10.91 10.23
C ALA A 191 -10.44 11.54 9.39
N ALA A 192 -10.50 11.51 8.07
CA ALA A 192 -9.44 12.10 7.23
C ALA A 192 -9.32 13.63 7.44
N GLN A 193 -10.45 14.32 7.50
CA GLN A 193 -10.48 15.78 7.71
C GLN A 193 -10.00 16.17 9.11
N ALA A 194 -10.38 15.39 10.13
CA ALA A 194 -9.97 15.59 11.50
C ALA A 194 -8.48 15.30 11.68
N LEU A 195 -7.96 14.25 11.04
CA LEU A 195 -6.54 13.88 11.07
C LEU A 195 -5.65 14.97 10.44
N ILE A 196 -5.94 15.38 9.20
CA ILE A 196 -5.22 16.48 8.54
C ILE A 196 -5.34 17.78 9.34
N GLY A 197 -6.51 18.03 9.93
CA GLY A 197 -6.75 19.18 10.79
C GLY A 197 -5.87 19.18 12.05
N ALA A 198 -5.76 18.03 12.71
CA ALA A 198 -4.93 17.84 13.90
C ALA A 198 -3.45 18.03 13.57
N VAL A 199 -2.94 17.36 12.53
CA VAL A 199 -1.54 17.50 12.08
C VAL A 199 -1.23 18.97 11.76
N HIS A 200 -2.10 19.65 11.02
CA HIS A 200 -1.87 21.05 10.69
C HIS A 200 -1.87 21.99 11.91
N VAL A 201 -2.65 21.68 12.95
CA VAL A 201 -2.68 22.51 14.16
C VAL A 201 -1.45 22.31 15.03
N GLU A 202 -0.89 21.08 15.05
CA GLU A 202 0.31 20.73 15.82
C GLU A 202 1.61 21.10 15.09
N ALA A 203 1.61 21.10 13.75
CA ALA A 203 2.79 21.36 12.94
C ALA A 203 3.26 22.82 13.01
N ASP A 204 4.57 22.99 13.26
CA ASP A 204 5.29 24.25 13.09
C ASP A 204 5.51 24.55 11.59
N ASP A 205 5.71 23.51 10.79
CA ASP A 205 5.86 23.59 9.34
C ASP A 205 5.20 22.39 8.64
N ALA A 206 4.44 22.69 7.59
CA ALA A 206 3.78 21.72 6.72
C ALA A 206 3.96 22.19 5.28
N SER A 207 5.11 21.83 4.72
CA SER A 207 5.59 22.32 3.43
C SER A 207 5.15 21.47 2.24
N ASP A 208 4.58 20.30 2.50
CA ASP A 208 4.06 19.39 1.48
C ASP A 208 2.53 19.27 1.50
N ASP A 209 2.00 18.76 0.39
CA ASP A 209 0.61 18.38 0.27
C ASP A 209 0.28 17.25 1.26
N MET A 210 -0.96 17.23 1.76
CA MET A 210 -1.45 16.17 2.63
C MET A 210 -2.72 15.57 2.03
N ALA A 211 -2.70 14.29 1.72
CA ALA A 211 -3.89 13.51 1.38
C ALA A 211 -4.06 12.35 2.36
N ALA A 212 -5.31 12.09 2.75
CA ALA A 212 -5.68 10.92 3.54
C ALA A 212 -6.97 10.31 3.03
N CYS A 213 -6.98 8.98 2.95
CA CYS A 213 -8.17 8.15 2.76
C CYS A 213 -8.30 7.22 3.96
N VAL A 214 -9.37 7.41 4.74
CA VAL A 214 -9.65 6.65 5.95
C VAL A 214 -10.94 5.85 5.77
N PHE A 215 -10.92 4.57 6.10
CA PHE A 215 -12.12 3.76 6.21
C PHE A 215 -12.12 2.93 7.50
N SER A 216 -13.31 2.56 7.96
CA SER A 216 -13.46 1.74 9.16
C SER A 216 -14.13 0.41 8.81
N THR A 217 -13.59 -0.67 9.34
CA THR A 217 -14.23 -1.98 9.21
C THR A 217 -15.55 -1.96 9.99
N GLY A 218 -16.64 -2.27 9.29
CA GLY A 218 -17.95 -2.34 9.93
C GLY A 218 -18.00 -3.44 10.99
N ARG A 219 -19.05 -3.44 11.82
CA ARG A 219 -19.28 -4.43 12.90
C ARG A 219 -19.37 -5.90 12.45
N ARG A 220 -19.33 -6.16 11.14
CA ARG A 220 -19.45 -7.48 10.53
C ARG A 220 -18.12 -8.08 10.08
N ALA A 221 -17.03 -7.30 10.05
CA ALA A 221 -15.73 -7.84 9.70
C ALA A 221 -15.33 -8.90 10.74
N ALA A 222 -14.95 -10.08 10.26
CA ALA A 222 -14.66 -11.25 11.08
C ALA A 222 -13.19 -11.69 10.96
N GLY A 223 -12.31 -10.76 10.56
CA GLY A 223 -10.89 -11.04 10.50
C GLY A 223 -10.34 -11.41 11.87
N ASP A 224 -9.39 -12.32 11.86
CA ASP A 224 -8.67 -12.89 12.99
C ASP A 224 -7.29 -12.24 13.19
N GLY A 225 -6.94 -11.25 12.36
CA GLY A 225 -5.62 -10.64 12.34
C GLY A 225 -4.58 -11.45 11.58
N GLU A 226 -4.96 -12.57 10.93
CA GLU A 226 -4.05 -13.33 10.07
C GLU A 226 -3.49 -12.42 8.98
N ARG A 227 -2.17 -12.51 8.79
CA ARG A 227 -1.43 -11.73 7.81
C ARG A 227 -0.74 -12.65 6.83
N LEU A 228 -0.74 -12.26 5.56
CA LEU A 228 -0.01 -12.91 4.50
C LEU A 228 0.92 -11.87 3.85
N GLU A 229 2.20 -12.15 3.88
CA GLU A 229 3.22 -11.40 3.14
C GLU A 229 3.55 -12.13 1.85
N GLU A 230 3.58 -11.41 0.74
CA GLU A 230 3.92 -11.95 -0.57
C GLU A 230 5.09 -11.20 -1.18
N LEU A 231 6.06 -11.94 -1.70
CA LEU A 231 7.23 -11.41 -2.39
C LEU A 231 7.47 -12.20 -3.68
N GLU A 232 7.32 -11.53 -4.80
CA GLU A 232 7.78 -12.00 -6.10
C GLU A 232 9.29 -11.82 -6.22
N VAL A 233 10.00 -12.92 -6.48
CA VAL A 233 11.45 -12.99 -6.47
C VAL A 233 11.95 -13.78 -7.68
N GLU A 234 12.92 -13.20 -8.39
CA GLU A 234 13.64 -13.88 -9.46
C GLU A 234 14.60 -14.94 -8.89
N VAL A 235 14.87 -16.00 -9.66
CA VAL A 235 15.83 -17.06 -9.26
C VAL A 235 17.17 -16.47 -8.80
N THR A 236 17.62 -15.39 -9.45
CA THR A 236 18.90 -14.72 -9.18
C THR A 236 18.95 -14.04 -7.81
N MET A 237 17.81 -13.63 -7.27
CA MET A 237 17.70 -12.90 -6.01
C MET A 237 17.41 -13.80 -4.80
N LEU A 238 17.08 -15.07 -5.02
CA LEU A 238 16.71 -15.99 -3.94
C LEU A 238 17.84 -16.18 -2.91
N ASP A 239 19.08 -16.25 -3.37
CA ASP A 239 20.27 -16.41 -2.51
C ASP A 239 20.81 -15.07 -1.96
N HIS A 240 20.14 -13.95 -2.25
CA HIS A 240 20.56 -12.68 -1.70
C HIS A 240 20.16 -12.58 -0.23
N ARG A 241 21.06 -12.03 0.59
CA ARG A 241 20.80 -11.75 2.02
C ARG A 241 19.54 -10.90 2.25
N SER A 242 19.13 -10.08 1.28
CA SER A 242 17.87 -9.34 1.37
C SER A 242 16.64 -10.24 1.45
N THR A 243 16.64 -11.38 0.76
CA THR A 243 15.54 -12.36 0.76
C THR A 243 15.49 -13.10 2.09
N GLU A 244 16.63 -13.55 2.61
CA GLU A 244 16.73 -14.12 3.95
C GLU A 244 16.25 -13.12 5.02
N ARG A 245 16.69 -11.85 4.94
CA ARG A 245 16.29 -10.81 5.89
C ARG A 245 14.78 -10.57 5.86
N PHE A 246 14.19 -10.57 4.67
CA PHE A 246 12.74 -10.44 4.53
C PHE A 246 12.00 -11.60 5.24
N LEU A 247 12.44 -12.84 5.06
CA LEU A 247 11.86 -14.00 5.76
C LEU A 247 12.02 -13.89 7.28
N GLU A 248 13.19 -13.45 7.76
CA GLU A 248 13.43 -13.19 9.19
C GLU A 248 12.52 -12.09 9.75
N THR A 249 12.35 -10.97 9.04
CA THR A 249 11.44 -9.89 9.48
C THR A 249 9.99 -10.39 9.52
N CYS A 250 9.60 -11.27 8.60
CA CYS A 250 8.28 -11.90 8.64
C CYS A 250 8.14 -12.94 9.78
N GLY A 251 9.21 -13.23 10.52
CA GLY A 251 9.20 -14.15 11.66
C GLY A 251 9.43 -15.62 11.31
N VAL A 252 9.86 -15.93 10.09
CA VAL A 252 10.15 -17.32 9.69
C VAL A 252 11.35 -17.85 10.51
N PRO A 253 11.26 -19.05 11.11
CA PRO A 253 12.35 -19.62 11.89
C PRO A 253 13.64 -19.75 11.07
N ALA A 254 14.77 -19.34 11.66
CA ALA A 254 16.05 -19.28 10.95
C ALA A 254 16.51 -20.65 10.38
N ASP A 255 16.11 -21.74 11.00
CA ASP A 255 16.38 -23.11 10.53
C ASP A 255 15.46 -23.58 9.39
N GLU A 256 14.32 -22.93 9.19
CA GLU A 256 13.38 -23.20 8.09
C GLU A 256 13.68 -22.37 6.83
N ILE A 257 14.32 -21.20 6.97
CA ILE A 257 14.64 -20.29 5.85
C ILE A 257 15.37 -20.97 4.68
N PRO A 258 16.44 -21.78 4.89
CA PRO A 258 17.12 -22.44 3.77
C PRO A 258 16.20 -23.38 2.97
N ALA A 259 15.26 -24.04 3.66
CA ALA A 259 14.29 -24.93 3.01
C ALA A 259 13.26 -24.12 2.19
N ALA A 260 12.78 -22.99 2.72
CA ALA A 260 11.88 -22.08 2.00
C ALA A 260 12.53 -21.53 0.72
N ILE A 261 13.79 -21.06 0.80
CA ILE A 261 14.56 -20.59 -0.36
C ILE A 261 14.78 -21.72 -1.38
N SER A 262 15.11 -22.93 -0.92
CA SER A 262 15.27 -24.08 -1.81
C SER A 262 13.99 -24.40 -2.56
N HIS A 263 12.85 -24.43 -1.86
CA HIS A 263 11.56 -24.70 -2.48
C HIS A 263 11.17 -23.61 -3.49
N ALA A 264 11.38 -22.34 -3.17
CA ALA A 264 11.14 -21.25 -4.09
C ALA A 264 12.02 -21.33 -5.35
N ARG A 265 13.26 -21.81 -5.24
CA ARG A 265 14.13 -22.06 -6.39
C ARG A 265 13.58 -23.14 -7.30
N ASP A 266 13.10 -24.24 -6.72
CA ASP A 266 12.50 -25.34 -7.48
C ASP A 266 11.26 -24.85 -8.24
N VAL A 267 10.43 -24.02 -7.61
CA VAL A 267 9.25 -23.40 -8.24
C VAL A 267 9.65 -22.43 -9.35
N ALA A 268 10.65 -21.58 -9.12
CA ALA A 268 11.09 -20.58 -10.08
C ALA A 268 11.87 -21.18 -11.27
N ALA A 269 12.36 -22.42 -11.17
CA ALA A 269 13.03 -23.09 -12.28
C ALA A 269 12.14 -23.24 -13.52
N ASP A 270 10.82 -23.35 -13.34
CA ASP A 270 9.84 -23.50 -14.42
C ASP A 270 9.31 -22.16 -14.96
N ALA A 271 9.35 -21.09 -14.15
CA ALA A 271 8.66 -19.81 -14.43
C ALA A 271 9.56 -18.56 -14.36
N GLU A 272 10.88 -18.72 -14.20
CA GLU A 272 11.91 -17.67 -13.96
C GLU A 272 11.75 -16.87 -12.65
N THR A 273 10.55 -16.90 -12.06
CA THR A 273 10.15 -16.19 -10.84
C THR A 273 9.31 -17.11 -9.95
N ALA A 274 9.35 -16.87 -8.64
CA ALA A 274 8.45 -17.46 -7.66
C ALA A 274 7.85 -16.36 -6.78
N VAL A 275 6.66 -16.62 -6.24
CA VAL A 275 6.07 -15.81 -5.17
C VAL A 275 6.25 -16.58 -3.87
N LEU A 276 7.11 -16.03 -2.99
CA LEU A 276 7.19 -16.42 -1.60
C LEU A 276 5.96 -15.90 -0.87
N ARG A 277 5.28 -16.78 -0.14
CA ARG A 277 4.08 -16.49 0.67
C ARG A 277 4.38 -16.82 2.11
N ILE A 278 4.25 -15.85 3.01
CA ILE A 278 4.53 -16.02 4.42
C ILE A 278 3.24 -15.75 5.19
N ALA A 279 2.61 -16.83 5.65
CA ALA A 279 1.44 -16.74 6.51
C ALA A 279 1.91 -16.50 7.95
N ILE A 280 1.40 -15.45 8.59
CA ILE A 280 1.75 -14.99 9.93
C ILE A 280 0.48 -15.00 10.78
N ALA A 281 0.48 -15.82 11.82
CA ALA A 281 -0.64 -15.97 12.74
C ALA A 281 -0.15 -16.45 14.11
N ASP A 282 -0.77 -15.96 15.19
CA ASP A 282 -0.52 -16.39 16.57
C ASP A 282 0.97 -16.42 16.99
N GLY A 283 1.76 -15.45 16.50
CA GLY A 283 3.20 -15.36 16.79
C GLY A 283 4.07 -16.39 16.07
N SER A 284 3.52 -17.09 15.08
CA SER A 284 4.22 -18.02 14.19
C SER A 284 4.16 -17.53 12.75
N ALA A 285 5.16 -17.92 11.95
CA ALA A 285 5.19 -17.64 10.53
C ALA A 285 5.63 -18.88 9.76
N ALA A 286 4.97 -19.17 8.63
CA ALA A 286 5.30 -20.27 7.75
C ALA A 286 5.45 -19.76 6.32
N ALA A 287 6.53 -20.18 5.66
CA ALA A 287 6.83 -19.78 4.28
C ALA A 287 6.52 -20.93 3.30
N GLU A 288 5.83 -20.59 2.22
CA GLU A 288 5.61 -21.44 1.06
C GLU A 288 5.98 -20.69 -0.23
N ALA A 289 6.09 -21.40 -1.34
CA ALA A 289 6.38 -20.80 -2.64
C ALA A 289 5.38 -21.29 -3.69
N GLN A 290 4.98 -20.40 -4.58
CA GLN A 290 4.12 -20.71 -5.72
C GLN A 290 4.64 -20.03 -7.00
N PRO A 291 4.29 -20.54 -8.19
CA PRO A 291 4.62 -19.86 -9.44
C PRO A 291 4.02 -18.44 -9.45
N ALA A 292 4.74 -17.48 -10.03
CA ALA A 292 4.15 -16.17 -10.30
C ALA A 292 2.96 -16.34 -11.24
N SER A 293 1.79 -15.87 -10.80
CA SER A 293 0.59 -15.90 -11.64
C SER A 293 0.75 -14.84 -12.73
N VAL A 294 0.70 -15.26 -14.01
CA VAL A 294 0.56 -14.33 -15.13
C VAL A 294 -0.80 -13.64 -14.98
N PRO A 295 -0.87 -12.29 -14.94
CA PRO A 295 -2.15 -11.59 -14.91
C PRO A 295 -3.00 -12.05 -16.11
N ALA A 296 -4.09 -12.76 -15.83
CA ALA A 296 -5.08 -13.05 -16.84
C ALA A 296 -5.90 -11.77 -17.01
N LEU A 297 -5.51 -10.91 -17.94
CA LEU A 297 -6.43 -9.88 -18.42
C LEU A 297 -7.65 -10.61 -18.98
N VAL A 298 -8.77 -10.54 -18.28
CA VAL A 298 -10.02 -11.13 -18.75
C VAL A 298 -10.40 -10.37 -20.02
N ALA A 299 -10.12 -10.97 -21.18
CA ALA A 299 -10.61 -10.47 -22.45
C ALA A 299 -12.13 -10.67 -22.47
N GLY A 300 -12.86 -9.63 -22.05
CA GLY A 300 -14.31 -9.48 -22.25
C GLY A 300 -14.63 -8.99 -23.65
#